data_AF-A0A6F8YNU5-F1
#
_entry.id   AF-A0A6F8YNU5-F1
#
_cell.length_a   1.000
_cell.length_b   1.000
_cell.length_c   1.000
_cell.angle_alpha   90.00
_cell.angle_beta   90.00
_cell.angle_gamma   90.00
#
_symmetry.space_group_name_H-M   'P 1'
#
loop_
_entity.id
_entity.type
_entity.pdbx_description
1 polymer ?
#
loop_
_entity_poly.entity_id
_entity_poly.type
_entity_poly.pdbx_seq_one_letter_code
_entity_poly.pdbx_strand_id
1 'polypeptide(L)'
;MEDTVTTRPNDPTTAPTGRPPVVDRATWQAARDELLVREKAHTREGDAIAAARRRLPMVEVDGAVEVVGPDGPVPFLDLFQGRDELVVYKHMWYDGAPHQGSARAAPTRPGT
;
A
#
# COMPACT_ATOMS: atom_id res chain seq x y z
N MET A 1 -54.93 0.18 -19.10
CA MET A 1 -53.67 0.84 -19.47
C MET A 1 -52.67 0.35 -18.42
N GLU A 2 -52.05 -0.79 -18.69
CA GLU A 2 -51.23 -1.52 -17.70
C GLU A 2 -49.76 -1.15 -17.89
N ASP A 3 -49.18 -0.52 -16.87
CA ASP A 3 -47.75 -0.24 -16.79
C ASP A 3 -47.00 -1.52 -16.44
N THR A 4 -46.41 -2.18 -17.43
CA THR A 4 -45.52 -3.33 -17.23
C THR A 4 -44.06 -2.86 -17.29
N VAL A 5 -43.48 -2.60 -16.10
CA VAL A 5 -42.03 -2.55 -15.91
C VAL A 5 -41.52 -4.00 -16.02
N THR A 6 -41.04 -4.37 -17.21
CA THR A 6 -40.37 -5.65 -17.43
C THR A 6 -38.94 -5.57 -16.92
N THR A 7 -38.74 -6.06 -15.70
CA THR A 7 -37.42 -6.47 -15.17
C THR A 7 -36.80 -7.50 -16.12
N ARG A 8 -35.61 -7.20 -16.66
CA ARG A 8 -34.83 -8.17 -17.43
C ARG A 8 -34.22 -9.22 -16.48
N PRO A 9 -34.39 -10.53 -16.75
CA PRO A 9 -33.76 -11.56 -15.92
C PRO A 9 -32.25 -11.58 -16.17
N ASN A 10 -31.46 -11.56 -15.10
CA ASN A 10 -30.03 -11.86 -15.15
C ASN A 10 -29.85 -13.33 -15.53
N ASP A 11 -29.23 -13.61 -16.67
CA ASP A 11 -28.84 -14.96 -17.09
C ASP A 11 -27.56 -15.36 -16.33
N PRO A 12 -27.57 -16.43 -15.51
CA PRO A 12 -26.41 -16.83 -14.71
C PRO A 12 -25.34 -17.60 -15.49
N THR A 13 -25.46 -17.78 -16.80
CA THR A 13 -24.50 -18.59 -17.56
C THR A 13 -23.61 -17.74 -18.48
N THR A 14 -22.36 -17.56 -18.04
CA THR A 14 -21.13 -17.12 -18.76
C THR A 14 -20.55 -15.81 -18.20
N ALA A 15 -19.77 -15.93 -17.11
CA ALA A 15 -18.75 -14.94 -16.77
C ALA A 15 -17.36 -15.59 -16.91
N PRO A 16 -16.39 -14.94 -17.58
CA PRO A 16 -15.08 -15.53 -17.85
C PRO A 16 -14.29 -15.73 -16.56
N THR A 17 -13.48 -16.80 -16.56
CA THR A 17 -12.57 -17.24 -15.51
C THR A 17 -11.58 -16.13 -15.10
N GLY A 18 -11.71 -15.64 -13.87
CA GLY A 18 -10.76 -14.68 -13.27
C GLY A 18 -11.37 -13.48 -12.53
N ARG A 19 -12.71 -13.33 -12.47
CA ARG A 19 -13.37 -12.28 -11.70
C ARG A 19 -14.27 -12.84 -10.59
N PRO A 20 -14.34 -12.19 -9.41
CA PRO A 20 -15.26 -12.59 -8.34
C PRO A 20 -16.73 -12.57 -8.81
N PRO A 21 -17.61 -13.38 -8.20
CA PRO A 21 -19.03 -13.40 -8.55
C PRO A 21 -19.70 -12.06 -8.24
N VAL A 22 -20.63 -11.65 -9.10
CA VAL A 22 -21.50 -10.49 -8.86
C VAL A 22 -22.65 -10.92 -7.95
N VAL A 23 -22.79 -10.28 -6.80
CA VAL A 23 -23.79 -10.60 -5.77
C VAL A 23 -24.64 -9.39 -5.40
N ASP A 24 -25.74 -9.60 -4.70
CA ASP A 24 -26.54 -8.52 -4.14
C ASP A 24 -25.82 -7.78 -2.99
N ARG A 25 -26.42 -6.68 -2.55
CA ARG A 25 -25.84 -5.80 -1.52
C ARG A 25 -25.71 -6.47 -0.15
N ALA A 26 -26.69 -7.28 0.25
CA ALA A 26 -26.70 -7.90 1.57
C ALA A 26 -25.59 -8.97 1.67
N THR A 27 -25.49 -9.80 0.62
CA THR A 27 -24.44 -10.81 0.49
C THR A 27 -23.04 -10.19 0.51
N TRP A 28 -22.84 -9.08 -0.24
CA TRP A 28 -21.57 -8.35 -0.22
C TRP A 28 -21.25 -7.76 1.16
N GLN A 29 -22.24 -7.19 1.86
CA GLN A 29 -22.04 -6.55 3.15
C GLN A 29 -21.60 -7.57 4.21
N ALA A 30 -22.25 -8.74 4.26
CA ALA A 30 -21.86 -9.83 5.16
C ALA A 30 -20.41 -10.27 4.95
N ALA A 31 -20.02 -10.53 3.69
CA ALA A 31 -18.65 -10.91 3.35
C ALA A 31 -17.62 -9.82 3.72
N ARG A 32 -17.98 -8.54 3.55
CA ARG A 32 -17.12 -7.41 3.93
C ARG A 32 -16.97 -7.30 5.44
N ASP A 33 -18.03 -7.53 6.21
CA ASP A 33 -17.96 -7.45 7.67
C ASP A 33 -17.07 -8.55 8.25
N GLU A 34 -17.13 -9.76 7.67
CA GLU A 34 -16.19 -10.85 8.00
C GLU A 34 -14.74 -10.48 7.68
N LEU A 35 -14.48 -9.90 6.50
CA LEU A 35 -13.14 -9.45 6.11
C LEU A 35 -12.62 -8.35 7.05
N LEU A 36 -13.47 -7.39 7.40
CA LEU A 36 -13.12 -6.25 8.25
C LEU A 36 -12.61 -6.71 9.63
N VAL A 37 -13.12 -7.81 10.17
CA VAL A 37 -12.61 -8.38 11.43
C VAL A 37 -11.14 -8.80 11.27
N ARG A 38 -10.81 -9.49 10.17
CA ARG A 38 -9.44 -9.95 9.88
C ARG A 38 -8.50 -8.78 9.63
N GLU A 39 -8.95 -7.77 8.87
CA GLU A 39 -8.17 -6.56 8.60
C GLU A 39 -7.83 -5.81 9.89
N LYS A 40 -8.84 -5.60 10.75
CA LYS A 40 -8.63 -4.94 12.06
C LYS A 40 -7.69 -5.74 12.96
N ALA A 41 -7.76 -7.08 12.94
CA ALA A 41 -6.84 -7.92 13.69
C ALA A 41 -5.40 -7.76 13.18
N HIS A 42 -5.20 -7.76 11.86
CA HIS A 42 -3.90 -7.55 11.25
C HIS A 42 -3.29 -6.18 11.61
N THR A 43 -4.08 -5.11 11.58
CA THR A 43 -3.63 -3.78 12.00
C THR A 43 -3.16 -3.76 13.46
N ARG A 44 -3.96 -4.33 14.38
CA ARG A 44 -3.62 -4.35 15.81
C ARG A 44 -2.33 -5.12 16.09
N GLU A 45 -2.14 -6.25 15.41
CA GLU A 45 -0.90 -7.03 15.53
C GLU A 45 0.29 -6.24 14.96
N GLY A 46 0.11 -5.56 13.82
CA GLY A 46 1.12 -4.67 13.26
C GLY A 46 1.53 -3.56 14.24
N ASP A 47 0.56 -2.94 14.93
CA ASP A 47 0.81 -1.93 15.95
C ASP A 47 1.54 -2.50 17.16
N ALA A 48 1.17 -3.71 17.62
CA ALA A 48 1.82 -4.40 18.72
C ALA A 48 3.30 -4.71 18.40
N ILE A 49 3.58 -5.20 17.19
CA ILE A 49 4.94 -5.44 16.69
C ILE A 49 5.72 -4.13 16.59
N ALA A 50 5.12 -3.07 16.03
CA ALA A 50 5.77 -1.76 15.92
C ALA A 50 6.12 -1.18 17.30
N ALA A 51 5.24 -1.37 18.29
CA ALA A 51 5.51 -0.97 19.66
C ALA A 51 6.61 -1.84 20.31
N ALA A 52 6.63 -3.15 20.05
CA ALA A 52 7.69 -4.03 20.53
C ALA A 52 9.06 -3.66 19.93
N ARG A 53 9.12 -3.36 18.63
CA ARG A 53 10.34 -2.90 17.94
C ARG A 53 10.91 -1.62 18.56
N ARG A 54 10.05 -0.66 18.90
CA ARG A 54 10.44 0.59 19.60
C ARG A 54 11.01 0.35 21.01
N ARG A 55 10.75 -0.81 21.61
CA ARG A 55 11.25 -1.21 22.94
C ARG A 55 12.43 -2.17 22.88
N LEU A 56 12.90 -2.55 21.69
CA LEU A 56 14.09 -3.38 21.58
C LEU A 56 15.30 -2.65 22.18
N PRO A 57 16.23 -3.36 22.84
CA PRO A 57 17.48 -2.77 23.30
C PRO A 57 18.21 -2.09 22.15
N MET A 58 18.68 -0.86 22.40
CA MET A 58 19.46 -0.12 21.42
C MET A 58 20.91 -0.60 21.44
N VAL A 59 21.52 -0.63 20.26
CA VAL A 59 22.96 -0.83 20.08
C VAL A 59 23.54 0.50 19.63
N GLU A 60 24.66 0.90 20.22
CA GLU A 60 25.37 2.11 19.82
C GLU A 60 25.89 1.97 18.39
N VAL A 61 25.66 2.99 17.58
CA VAL A 61 26.25 3.11 16.25
C VAL A 61 27.47 4.01 16.40
N ASP A 62 28.62 3.53 15.94
CA ASP A 62 29.84 4.34 15.91
C ASP A 62 29.64 5.54 14.97
N GLY A 63 29.75 6.74 15.53
CA GLY A 63 29.54 8.00 14.82
C GLY A 63 30.59 8.29 13.74
N ALA A 64 31.74 7.62 13.79
CA ALA A 64 32.79 7.71 12.80
C ALA A 64 32.58 6.76 11.61
N VAL A 65 31.50 5.98 11.58
CA VAL A 65 31.17 5.14 10.42
C VAL A 65 30.92 6.02 9.20
N GLU A 66 31.69 5.79 8.15
CA GLU A 66 31.60 6.51 6.90
C GLU A 66 30.32 6.13 6.13
N VAL A 67 29.58 7.14 5.70
CA VAL A 67 28.42 7.02 4.82
C VAL A 67 28.70 7.78 3.52
N VAL A 68 28.40 7.15 2.38
CA VAL A 68 28.62 7.78 1.07
C VAL A 68 27.48 8.74 0.77
N GLY A 69 27.79 10.03 0.83
CA GLY A 69 26.92 11.12 0.40
C GLY A 69 27.19 11.56 -1.05
N PRO A 70 26.45 12.56 -1.55
CA PRO A 70 26.63 13.11 -2.90
C PRO A 70 28.00 13.76 -3.11
N ASP A 71 28.60 14.33 -2.06
CA ASP A 71 29.91 15.00 -2.09
C ASP A 71 31.07 14.07 -1.68
N GLY A 72 30.78 12.78 -1.46
CA GLY A 72 31.74 11.78 -1.01
C GLY A 72 31.43 11.20 0.37
N PRO A 73 32.36 10.40 0.92
CA PRO A 73 32.23 9.81 2.26
C PRO A 73 32.22 10.89 3.36
N VAL A 74 31.30 10.75 4.31
CA VAL A 74 31.22 11.59 5.52
C VAL A 74 30.92 10.72 6.75
N PRO A 75 31.39 11.10 7.95
CA PRO A 75 30.99 10.45 9.20
C PRO A 75 29.47 10.44 9.38
N PHE A 76 28.92 9.37 9.95
CA PHE A 76 27.49 9.23 10.20
C PHE A 76 26.91 10.41 11.01
N LEU A 77 27.66 10.92 11.99
CA LEU A 77 27.24 12.07 12.79
C LEU A 77 27.09 13.36 11.95
N ASP A 78 27.88 13.52 10.90
CA ASP A 78 27.84 14.72 10.06
C ASP A 78 26.57 14.76 9.19
N LEU A 79 25.90 13.62 8.98
CA LEU A 79 24.59 13.57 8.32
C LEU A 79 23.52 14.38 9.05
N PHE A 80 23.65 14.53 10.36
CA PHE A 80 22.71 15.28 11.18
C PHE A 80 22.84 16.80 10.99
N GLN A 81 24.00 17.29 10.52
CA GLN A 81 24.26 18.72 10.33
C GLN A 81 23.91 19.56 11.57
N GLY A 82 24.23 19.05 12.76
CA GLY A 82 23.94 19.70 14.05
C GLY A 82 22.50 19.62 14.54
N ARG A 83 21.65 18.76 13.95
CA ARG A 83 20.26 18.51 14.37
C ARG A 83 20.16 17.26 15.25
N ASP A 84 19.09 17.18 16.03
CA ASP A 84 18.83 16.00 16.89
C ASP A 84 18.10 14.86 16.16
N GLU A 85 17.60 15.11 14.94
CA GLU A 85 16.85 14.14 14.16
C GLU A 85 17.29 14.11 12.69
N LEU A 86 17.42 12.89 12.17
CA LEU A 86 17.71 12.60 10.78
C LEU A 86 16.51 11.87 10.15
N VAL A 87 15.91 12.46 9.11
CA VAL A 87 14.84 11.81 8.33
C VAL A 87 15.45 11.11 7.13
N VAL A 88 15.26 9.80 7.04
CA VAL A 88 15.82 8.96 5.96
C VAL A 88 14.71 8.47 5.04
N TYR A 89 14.84 8.73 3.74
CA TYR A 89 13.98 8.15 2.72
C TYR A 89 14.70 6.99 2.03
N LYS A 90 14.09 5.80 2.11
CA LYS A 90 14.58 4.62 1.40
C LYS A 90 13.74 4.38 0.15
N HIS A 91 14.31 4.66 -1.03
CA HIS A 91 13.71 4.27 -2.30
C HIS A 91 14.14 2.84 -2.64
N MET A 92 13.20 1.90 -2.59
CA MET A 92 13.44 0.52 -3.03
C MET A 92 13.33 0.46 -4.56
N TRP A 93 14.47 0.45 -5.25
CA TRP A 93 14.53 0.08 -6.67
C TRP A 93 14.63 -1.44 -6.81
N TYR A 94 14.09 -1.98 -7.89
CA TYR A 94 14.39 -3.33 -8.35
C TYR A 94 15.23 -3.24 -9.63
N ASP A 95 16.09 -4.23 -9.83
CA ASP A 95 17.02 -4.26 -10.95
C ASP A 95 16.28 -4.14 -12.30
N GLY A 96 16.74 -3.21 -13.14
CA GLY A 96 16.22 -2.99 -14.50
C GLY A 96 15.11 -1.95 -14.65
N ALA A 97 14.64 -1.30 -13.57
CA ALA A 97 13.67 -0.21 -13.70
C ALA A 97 14.35 1.15 -14.00
N PRO A 98 13.91 1.89 -15.05
CA PRO A 98 14.37 3.25 -15.27
C PRO A 98 13.94 4.17 -14.12
N HIS A 99 14.74 5.22 -13.84
CA HIS A 99 14.51 6.17 -12.74
C HIS A 99 13.32 7.13 -12.97
N GLN A 100 12.66 7.03 -14.13
CA GLN A 100 11.57 7.90 -14.57
C GLN A 100 10.22 7.31 -14.13
N GLY A 101 9.43 8.10 -13.39
CA GLY A 101 8.24 7.65 -12.67
C GLY A 101 7.14 6.98 -13.49
N SER A 102 6.44 6.06 -12.82
CA SER A 102 5.21 5.43 -13.30
C SER A 102 4.03 6.42 -13.26
N ALA A 103 3.92 7.30 -14.26
CA ALA A 103 2.67 7.96 -14.57
C ALA A 103 2.02 7.23 -15.76
N ARG A 104 1.22 6.20 -15.47
CA ARG A 104 0.31 5.62 -16.46
C ARG A 104 -0.89 6.54 -16.58
N ALA A 105 -0.85 7.46 -17.53
CA ALA A 105 -2.06 8.15 -17.97
C ALA A 105 -3.03 7.10 -18.53
N ALA A 106 -4.22 6.97 -17.93
CA ALA A 106 -5.31 6.24 -18.54
C ALA A 106 -5.81 7.05 -19.76
N PRO A 107 -6.07 6.42 -20.90
CA PRO A 107 -6.69 7.14 -22.01
C PRO A 107 -8.12 7.53 -21.61
N THR A 108 -8.34 8.83 -21.41
CA THR A 108 -9.68 9.41 -21.32
C THR A 108 -10.35 9.18 -22.67
N ARG A 109 -11.41 8.37 -22.72
CA ARG A 109 -12.30 8.29 -23.89
C ARG A 109 -12.99 9.65 -24.06
N PRO A 110 -12.83 10.36 -25.19
CA PRO A 110 -13.73 11.45 -25.50
C PRO A 110 -15.08 10.85 -25.93
N GLY A 111 -16.15 11.31 -25.29
CA GLY A 111 -17.52 11.01 -25.72
C GLY A 111 -17.97 11.98 -26.81
N THR A 112 -18.53 11.45 -27.90
CA THR A 112 -19.91 11.69 -28.35
C THR A 112 -20.31 10.50 -29.23
#